data_AF-A0A679K4B5-F1
#
_entry.id   AF-A0A679K4B5-F1
#
_cell.length_a   1.000
_cell.length_b   1.000
_cell.length_c   1.000
_cell.angle_alpha   90.00
_cell.angle_beta   90.00
_cell.angle_gamma   90.00
#
_symmetry.space_group_name_H-M   'P 1'
#
loop_
_entity.id
_entity.type
_entity.pdbx_description
1 polymer ?
#
loop_
_entity_poly.entity_id
_entity_poly.type
_entity_poly.pdbx_seq_one_letter_code
_entity_poly.pdbx_strand_id
1 'polypeptide(L)'
;MVEPSYLDAIKQFEGYTAKARWDYAQNSNGYGTRARFAGEVIDKAEAERRFADEIKKATDFVDKFAPGLDDGSRAALTSLTYNAGTAWSKSGLGQAVASGDLDTARSLFLQYNKAGGNVLDGLVQRRLQEVAWFGQGGPTAQVANASLAAMAAAASGAASVQNSVSDTPSVATVVAAPRPVVQSTAASSIDSGPTAFASLTSDQVLLSLLSQMSTAAARREDDDDTKKSERQTDQKIQENAVRVGTG
;
A
#
# COMPACT_ATOMS: atom_id res chain seq x y z
N MET A 1 -15.98 14.53 1.44
CA MET A 1 -14.70 15.02 0.86
C MET A 1 -13.61 14.01 1.23
N VAL A 2 -12.56 13.82 0.43
CA VAL A 2 -11.45 12.93 0.85
C VAL A 2 -10.63 13.64 1.93
N GLU A 3 -10.20 12.91 2.97
CA GLU A 3 -9.44 13.47 4.09
C GLU A 3 -8.12 14.13 3.62
N PRO A 4 -7.70 15.26 4.22
CA PRO A 4 -6.52 16.01 3.77
C PRO A 4 -5.22 15.21 3.70
N SER A 5 -5.01 14.29 4.63
CA SER A 5 -3.83 13.43 4.68
C SER A 5 -3.71 12.48 3.48
N TYR A 6 -4.83 11.96 2.99
CA TYR A 6 -4.84 11.18 1.74
C TYR A 6 -4.55 12.08 0.53
N LEU A 7 -5.08 13.29 0.50
CA LEU A 7 -4.77 14.25 -0.57
C LEU A 7 -3.28 14.61 -0.59
N ASP A 8 -2.66 14.74 0.58
CA ASP A 8 -1.22 14.95 0.69
C ASP A 8 -0.41 13.76 0.19
N ALA A 9 -0.80 12.53 0.53
CA ALA A 9 -0.17 11.32 0.01
C ALA A 9 -0.30 11.22 -1.52
N ILE A 10 -1.46 11.54 -2.07
CA ILE A 10 -1.66 11.57 -3.53
C ILE A 10 -0.72 12.61 -4.17
N LYS A 11 -0.64 13.83 -3.62
CA LYS A 11 0.30 14.85 -4.11
C LYS A 11 1.76 14.40 -4.03
N GLN A 12 2.14 13.61 -3.01
CA GLN A 12 3.48 13.03 -2.90
C GLN A 12 3.74 11.99 -4.01
N PHE A 13 2.74 11.18 -4.37
CA PHE A 13 2.87 10.24 -5.49
C PHE A 13 3.04 10.95 -6.85
N GLU A 14 2.31 12.04 -7.06
CA GLU A 14 2.37 12.79 -8.32
C GLU A 14 3.65 13.65 -8.42
N GLY A 15 4.07 14.25 -7.31
CA GLY A 15 5.15 15.23 -7.27
C GLY A 15 4.75 16.57 -7.92
N TYR A 16 5.40 17.66 -7.49
CA TYR A 16 5.16 18.98 -8.07
C TYR A 16 6.16 19.28 -9.19
N THR A 17 5.66 19.62 -10.37
CA THR A 17 6.46 20.13 -11.49
C THR A 17 5.91 21.47 -11.98
N ALA A 18 6.65 22.57 -11.78
CA ALA A 18 6.20 23.90 -12.18
C ALA A 18 5.98 24.05 -13.69
N LYS A 19 6.89 23.50 -14.50
CA LYS A 19 6.90 23.66 -15.97
C LYS A 19 6.31 22.45 -16.67
N ALA A 20 5.43 22.69 -17.64
CA ALA A 20 4.79 21.64 -18.41
C ALA A 20 5.78 20.81 -19.23
N ARG A 21 5.56 19.49 -19.22
CA ARG A 21 6.32 18.49 -19.98
C ARG A 21 5.37 17.55 -20.70
N TRP A 22 5.81 16.99 -21.83
CA TRP A 22 5.06 15.98 -22.55
C TRP A 22 5.03 14.67 -21.77
N ASP A 23 3.83 14.18 -21.50
CA ASP A 23 3.51 12.94 -20.81
C ASP A 23 2.61 12.10 -21.72
N TYR A 24 3.27 11.34 -22.61
CA TYR A 24 2.76 10.40 -23.62
C TYR A 24 1.63 10.86 -24.57
N ALA A 25 0.57 11.46 -24.05
CA ALA A 25 -0.61 11.93 -24.77
C ALA A 25 -0.94 13.42 -24.52
N GLN A 26 -0.36 14.06 -23.50
CA GLN A 26 -0.63 15.46 -23.18
C GLN A 26 0.55 16.17 -22.54
N ASN A 27 0.51 17.51 -22.49
CA ASN A 27 1.42 18.26 -21.62
C ASN A 27 0.83 18.34 -20.22
N SER A 28 1.63 18.05 -19.20
CA SER A 28 1.20 18.07 -17.79
C SER A 28 2.16 18.93 -16.94
N ASN A 29 1.62 19.63 -15.94
CA ASN A 29 2.34 20.39 -14.90
C ASN A 29 1.58 20.33 -13.55
N GLY A 30 2.14 20.96 -12.52
CA GLY A 30 1.63 20.90 -11.16
C GLY A 30 1.78 19.49 -10.60
N TYR A 31 0.69 18.94 -10.08
CA TYR A 31 0.61 17.57 -9.54
C TYR A 31 0.06 16.58 -10.57
N GLY A 32 0.54 16.62 -11.81
CA GLY A 32 0.05 15.74 -12.89
C GLY A 32 -1.19 16.26 -13.64
N THR A 33 -1.53 17.54 -13.49
CA THR A 33 -2.69 18.15 -14.16
C THR A 33 -2.37 18.58 -15.59
N ARG A 34 -3.40 18.57 -16.46
CA ARG A 34 -3.25 18.99 -17.86
C ARG A 34 -2.84 20.46 -17.96
N ALA A 35 -1.74 20.72 -18.67
CA ALA A 35 -1.29 22.06 -18.98
C ALA A 35 -2.19 22.72 -20.05
N ARG A 36 -2.35 24.04 -19.99
CA ARG A 36 -3.15 24.80 -20.97
C ARG A 36 -2.45 24.91 -22.33
N PHE A 37 -1.12 24.95 -22.31
CA PHE A 37 -0.27 25.00 -23.50
C PHE A 37 1.10 24.40 -23.19
N ALA A 38 1.85 24.03 -24.23
CA ALA A 38 3.19 23.46 -24.08
C ALA A 38 4.14 24.49 -23.43
N GLY A 39 4.90 24.05 -22.42
CA GLY A 39 5.85 24.90 -21.70
C GLY A 39 5.21 25.84 -20.66
N GLU A 40 3.90 25.77 -20.40
CA GLU A 40 3.23 26.51 -19.33
C GLU A 40 3.95 26.32 -17.98
N VAL A 41 4.22 27.42 -17.28
CA VAL A 41 4.77 27.42 -15.92
C VAL A 41 3.70 27.91 -14.96
N ILE A 42 3.45 27.13 -13.90
CA ILE A 42 2.50 27.48 -12.84
C ILE A 42 3.20 27.47 -11.49
N ASP A 43 2.77 28.33 -10.57
CA ASP A 43 3.20 28.27 -9.18
C ASP A 43 2.49 27.14 -8.42
N LYS A 44 2.87 26.98 -7.15
CA LYS A 44 2.29 25.93 -6.30
C LYS A 44 0.81 26.20 -5.98
N ALA A 45 0.39 27.46 -5.89
CA ALA A 45 -0.99 27.81 -5.57
C ALA A 45 -1.95 27.43 -6.71
N GLU A 46 -1.59 27.73 -7.96
CA GLU A 46 -2.35 27.30 -9.13
C GLU A 46 -2.30 25.78 -9.31
N ALA A 47 -1.17 25.14 -9.00
CA ALA A 47 -1.09 23.67 -9.01
C ALA A 47 -2.03 23.02 -7.98
N GLU A 48 -2.13 23.59 -6.77
CA GLU A 48 -3.07 23.13 -5.75
C GLU A 48 -4.52 23.35 -6.17
N ARG A 49 -4.84 24.49 -6.78
CA ARG A 49 -6.17 24.78 -7.31
C ARG A 49 -6.57 23.77 -8.39
N ARG A 50 -5.69 23.51 -9.37
CA ARG A 50 -5.94 22.54 -10.44
C ARG A 50 -6.04 21.11 -9.90
N PHE A 51 -5.18 20.75 -8.95
CA PHE A 51 -5.26 19.45 -8.29
C PHE A 51 -6.60 19.27 -7.58
N ALA A 52 -7.07 20.27 -6.84
CA ALA A 52 -8.36 20.25 -6.16
C ALA A 52 -9.53 20.04 -7.13
N ASP A 53 -9.50 20.70 -8.30
CA ASP A 53 -10.53 20.52 -9.33
C ASP A 53 -10.54 19.09 -9.90
N GLU A 54 -9.38 18.54 -10.25
CA GLU A 54 -9.27 17.21 -10.86
C GLU A 54 -9.52 16.09 -9.84
N ILE A 55 -8.98 16.20 -8.62
CA ILE A 55 -9.21 15.20 -7.57
C ILE A 55 -10.68 15.19 -7.14
N LYS A 56 -11.37 16.33 -7.19
CA LYS A 56 -12.80 16.40 -6.97
C LYS A 56 -13.57 15.59 -8.02
N LYS A 57 -13.21 15.67 -9.30
CA LYS A 57 -13.85 14.86 -10.36
C LYS A 57 -13.65 13.37 -10.13
N ALA A 58 -12.44 12.95 -9.76
CA ALA A 58 -12.13 11.57 -9.42
C ALA A 58 -12.95 11.09 -8.21
N THR A 59 -13.02 11.93 -7.16
CA THR A 59 -13.82 11.65 -5.96
C THR A 59 -15.31 11.53 -6.29
N ASP A 60 -15.87 12.48 -7.03
CA ASP A 60 -17.28 12.49 -7.43
C ASP A 60 -17.64 11.26 -8.28
N PHE A 61 -16.69 10.75 -9.07
CA PHE A 61 -16.87 9.51 -9.82
C PHE A 61 -16.97 8.30 -8.88
N VAL A 62 -16.05 8.17 -7.93
CA VAL A 62 -16.04 7.07 -6.94
C VAL A 62 -17.32 7.09 -6.10
N ASP A 63 -17.71 8.28 -5.62
CA ASP A 63 -18.90 8.47 -4.78
C ASP A 63 -20.19 8.07 -5.51
N LYS A 64 -20.25 8.28 -6.83
CA LYS A 64 -21.37 7.83 -7.68
C LYS A 64 -21.32 6.34 -7.98
N PHE A 65 -20.12 5.79 -8.17
CA PHE A 65 -19.95 4.39 -8.56
C PHE A 65 -20.21 3.43 -7.40
N ALA A 66 -19.70 3.75 -6.21
CA ALA A 66 -19.79 2.91 -5.02
C ALA A 66 -20.11 3.78 -3.79
N PRO A 67 -21.39 4.15 -3.60
CA PRO A 67 -21.80 4.94 -2.46
C PRO A 67 -21.63 4.13 -1.16
N GLY A 68 -21.17 4.78 -0.09
CA GLY A 68 -21.07 4.18 1.24
C GLY A 68 -19.77 3.43 1.54
N LEU A 69 -18.73 3.58 0.70
CA LEU A 69 -17.38 3.13 1.02
C LEU A 69 -16.84 3.83 2.29
N ASP A 70 -16.00 3.11 3.05
CA ASP A 70 -15.19 3.73 4.09
C ASP A 70 -14.20 4.74 3.50
N ASP A 71 -13.76 5.70 4.32
CA ASP A 71 -12.93 6.81 3.86
C ASP A 71 -11.64 6.36 3.19
N GLY A 72 -11.03 5.28 3.69
CA GLY A 72 -9.79 4.74 3.16
C GLY A 72 -9.95 4.04 1.82
N SER A 73 -10.95 3.16 1.68
CA SER A 73 -11.29 2.55 0.38
C SER A 73 -11.69 3.60 -0.66
N ARG A 74 -12.46 4.60 -0.24
CA ARG A 74 -12.85 5.74 -1.06
C ARG A 74 -11.63 6.56 -1.51
N ALA A 75 -10.68 6.82 -0.61
CA ALA A 75 -9.45 7.53 -0.93
C ALA A 75 -8.54 6.75 -1.89
N ALA A 76 -8.40 5.43 -1.69
CA ALA A 76 -7.60 4.58 -2.55
C ALA A 76 -8.14 4.52 -3.98
N LEU A 77 -9.46 4.33 -4.13
CA LEU A 77 -10.11 4.36 -5.45
C LEU A 77 -10.08 5.74 -6.08
N THR A 78 -10.12 6.81 -5.29
CA THR A 78 -9.95 8.19 -5.79
C THR A 78 -8.54 8.38 -6.34
N SER A 79 -7.50 7.92 -5.63
CA SER A 79 -6.11 7.98 -6.10
C SER A 79 -5.88 7.16 -7.36
N LEU A 80 -6.42 5.93 -7.42
CA LEU A 80 -6.39 5.11 -8.63
C LEU A 80 -7.08 5.81 -9.80
N THR A 81 -8.25 6.41 -9.56
CA THR A 81 -9.00 7.12 -10.60
C THR A 81 -8.25 8.35 -11.11
N TYR A 82 -7.55 9.06 -10.23
CA TYR A 82 -6.70 10.18 -10.60
C TYR A 82 -5.53 9.73 -11.51
N ASN A 83 -4.87 8.64 -11.14
CA ASN A 83 -3.67 8.17 -11.83
C ASN A 83 -3.94 7.40 -13.13
N ALA A 84 -4.93 6.50 -13.12
CA ALA A 84 -5.19 5.54 -14.19
C ALA A 84 -6.53 5.78 -14.90
N GLY A 85 -7.30 6.78 -14.47
CA GLY A 85 -8.63 7.06 -15.00
C GLY A 85 -9.70 6.08 -14.51
N THR A 86 -10.86 6.10 -15.16
CA THR A 86 -12.08 5.41 -14.69
C THR A 86 -12.26 4.00 -15.24
N ALA A 87 -11.34 3.51 -16.09
CA ALA A 87 -11.49 2.23 -16.78
C ALA A 87 -11.62 1.04 -15.83
N TRP A 88 -11.07 1.13 -14.62
CA TRP A 88 -11.15 0.09 -13.61
C TRP A 88 -12.60 -0.24 -13.21
N SER A 89 -13.52 0.72 -13.28
CA SER A 89 -14.92 0.54 -12.88
C SER A 89 -15.69 -0.45 -13.76
N LYS A 90 -15.17 -0.72 -14.97
CA LYS A 90 -15.74 -1.69 -15.92
C LYS A 90 -15.01 -3.04 -15.90
N SER A 91 -14.01 -3.18 -15.04
CA SER A 91 -13.22 -4.41 -14.89
C SER A 91 -13.70 -5.26 -13.71
N GLY A 92 -13.01 -6.37 -13.44
CA GLY A 92 -13.23 -7.16 -12.23
C GLY A 92 -13.08 -6.34 -10.93
N LEU A 93 -12.21 -5.32 -10.91
CA LEU A 93 -12.09 -4.43 -9.74
C LEU A 93 -13.40 -3.67 -9.51
N GLY A 94 -13.98 -3.12 -10.57
CA GLY A 94 -15.27 -2.45 -10.50
C GLY A 94 -16.39 -3.37 -10.00
N GLN A 95 -16.40 -4.62 -10.47
CA GLN A 95 -17.37 -5.63 -10.02
C GLN A 95 -17.24 -5.92 -8.52
N ALA A 96 -16.01 -6.17 -8.04
CA ALA A 96 -15.74 -6.44 -6.62
C ALA A 96 -16.11 -5.25 -5.73
N VAL A 97 -15.77 -4.04 -6.15
CA VAL A 97 -16.15 -2.81 -5.42
C VAL A 97 -17.67 -2.63 -5.38
N ALA A 98 -18.36 -2.85 -6.51
CA ALA A 98 -19.81 -2.71 -6.59
C ALA A 98 -20.57 -3.76 -5.75
N SER A 99 -19.99 -4.95 -5.55
CA SER A 99 -20.56 -5.99 -4.69
C SER A 99 -20.16 -5.85 -3.21
N GLY A 100 -19.34 -4.85 -2.86
CA GLY A 100 -18.81 -4.69 -1.50
C GLY A 100 -17.75 -5.72 -1.10
N ASP A 101 -17.22 -6.49 -2.05
CA ASP A 101 -16.15 -7.47 -1.82
C ASP A 101 -14.79 -6.75 -1.81
N LEU A 102 -14.50 -6.12 -0.66
CA LEU A 102 -13.27 -5.34 -0.48
C LEU A 102 -12.01 -6.21 -0.44
N ASP A 103 -12.11 -7.51 -0.14
CA ASP A 103 -10.97 -8.43 -0.13
C ASP A 103 -10.51 -8.74 -1.56
N THR A 104 -11.47 -9.06 -2.43
CA THR A 104 -11.20 -9.22 -3.86
C THR A 104 -10.77 -7.90 -4.47
N ALA A 105 -11.40 -6.78 -4.09
CA ALA A 105 -11.01 -5.46 -4.58
C ALA A 105 -9.54 -5.14 -4.27
N ARG A 106 -9.08 -5.35 -3.03
CA ARG A 106 -7.66 -5.15 -2.64
C ARG A 106 -6.70 -5.97 -3.51
N SER A 107 -7.03 -7.24 -3.75
CA SER A 107 -6.20 -8.14 -4.56
C SER A 107 -6.14 -7.69 -6.03
N LEU A 108 -7.27 -7.28 -6.60
CA LEU A 108 -7.35 -6.77 -7.98
C LEU A 108 -6.68 -5.41 -8.13
N PHE A 109 -6.72 -4.56 -7.10
CA PHE A 109 -6.12 -3.23 -7.10
C PHE A 109 -4.61 -3.26 -7.32
N LEU A 110 -3.90 -4.27 -6.79
CA LEU A 110 -2.46 -4.43 -6.96
C LEU A 110 -2.04 -4.68 -8.42
N GLN A 111 -2.97 -5.10 -9.29
CA GLN A 111 -2.70 -5.34 -10.71
C GLN A 111 -2.57 -4.05 -11.53
N TYR A 112 -2.96 -2.90 -10.97
CA TYR A 112 -2.82 -1.58 -11.59
C TYR A 112 -1.40 -1.04 -11.44
N ASN A 113 -0.42 -1.84 -11.82
CA ASN A 113 1.01 -1.56 -11.66
C ASN A 113 1.77 -1.43 -13.00
N LYS A 114 1.04 -1.34 -14.12
CA LYS A 114 1.60 -1.33 -15.47
C LYS A 114 1.39 0.00 -16.18
N ALA A 115 2.39 0.43 -16.95
CA ALA A 115 2.27 1.47 -17.96
C ALA A 115 3.03 1.05 -19.23
N GLY A 116 2.46 1.33 -20.41
CA GLY A 116 3.04 0.88 -21.68
C GLY A 116 3.21 -0.65 -21.80
N GLY A 117 2.41 -1.42 -21.05
CA GLY A 117 2.48 -2.90 -21.01
C GLY A 117 3.49 -3.47 -20.00
N ASN A 118 4.37 -2.65 -19.42
CA ASN A 118 5.40 -3.10 -18.49
C ASN A 118 5.03 -2.78 -17.04
N VAL A 119 5.38 -3.68 -16.11
CA VAL A 119 5.27 -3.42 -14.66
C VAL A 119 6.31 -2.36 -14.28
N LEU A 120 5.89 -1.36 -13.52
CA LEU A 120 6.77 -0.30 -13.02
C LEU A 120 6.86 -0.36 -11.50
N ASP A 121 8.08 -0.43 -10.96
CA ASP A 121 8.33 -0.49 -9.51
C ASP A 121 7.65 0.66 -8.75
N GLY A 122 7.67 1.87 -9.31
CA GLY A 122 7.00 3.03 -8.72
C GLY A 122 5.49 2.84 -8.59
N LEU A 123 4.84 2.23 -9.58
CA LEU A 123 3.41 1.93 -9.51
C LEU A 123 3.13 0.80 -8.51
N VAL A 124 3.98 -0.22 -8.42
CA VAL A 124 3.86 -1.27 -7.40
C VAL A 124 3.88 -0.67 -6.00
N GLN A 125 4.87 0.18 -5.69
CA GLN A 125 4.98 0.83 -4.38
C GLN A 125 3.78 1.74 -4.07
N ARG A 126 3.29 2.47 -5.08
CA ARG A 126 2.07 3.27 -4.96
C ARG A 126 0.85 2.41 -4.67
N ARG A 127 0.65 1.30 -5.40
CA ARG A 127 -0.48 0.39 -5.19
C ARG A 127 -0.48 -0.24 -3.81
N LEU A 128 0.70 -0.62 -3.29
CA LEU A 128 0.84 -1.17 -1.95
C LEU A 128 0.42 -0.17 -0.86
N GLN A 129 0.83 1.09 -0.99
CA GLN A 129 0.44 2.14 -0.04
C GLN A 129 -1.07 2.43 -0.08
N GLU A 130 -1.66 2.50 -1.27
CA GLU A 130 -3.09 2.74 -1.41
C GLU A 130 -3.94 1.55 -0.94
N VAL A 131 -3.50 0.31 -1.16
CA VAL A 131 -4.18 -0.87 -0.63
C VAL A 131 -4.19 -0.87 0.90
N ALA A 132 -3.17 -0.32 1.56
CA ALA A 132 -3.14 -0.19 3.01
C ALA A 132 -4.23 0.74 3.56
N TRP A 133 -4.82 1.60 2.72
CA TRP A 133 -5.92 2.48 3.12
C TRP A 133 -7.27 1.76 3.13
N PHE A 134 -7.44 0.67 2.38
CA PHE A 134 -8.73 -0.04 2.31
C PHE A 134 -9.19 -0.53 3.68
N GLY A 135 -10.46 -0.28 3.99
CA GLY A 135 -11.07 -0.66 5.26
C GLY A 135 -10.65 0.21 6.44
N GLN A 136 -9.87 1.28 6.22
CA GLN A 136 -9.58 2.27 7.25
C GLN A 136 -10.67 3.35 7.27
N GLY A 137 -11.35 3.50 8.42
CA GLY A 137 -12.18 4.68 8.72
C GLY A 137 -11.31 5.91 8.94
N GLY A 138 -10.77 6.46 7.85
CA GLY A 138 -9.80 7.57 7.83
C GLY A 138 -8.39 7.10 8.20
N PRO A 139 -7.33 7.76 7.69
CA PRO A 139 -5.97 7.43 8.05
C PRO A 139 -5.77 8.00 9.45
N THR A 140 -5.91 7.14 10.45
CA THR A 140 -5.71 7.57 11.83
C THR A 140 -4.24 7.94 12.00
N ALA A 141 -4.00 9.23 12.25
CA ALA A 141 -2.76 9.70 12.87
C ALA A 141 -2.43 8.94 14.17
N GLN A 142 -3.35 8.13 14.71
CA GLN A 142 -3.08 7.16 15.76
C GLN A 142 -2.16 6.00 15.37
N VAL A 143 -2.04 5.53 14.12
CA VAL A 143 -1.14 4.38 13.83
C VAL A 143 0.33 4.77 13.96
N ALA A 144 0.69 5.98 13.52
CA ALA A 144 2.05 6.53 13.69
C ALA A 144 2.36 6.88 15.16
N ASN A 145 1.37 7.39 15.90
CA ASN A 145 1.54 7.71 17.31
C ASN A 145 1.50 6.46 18.22
N ALA A 146 0.75 5.42 17.87
CA ALA A 146 0.73 4.15 18.60
C ALA A 146 2.02 3.36 18.38
N SER A 147 2.60 3.39 17.19
CA SER A 147 3.90 2.77 16.91
C SER A 147 5.06 3.53 17.56
N LEU A 148 5.03 4.86 17.63
CA LEU A 148 6.00 5.66 18.39
C LEU A 148 5.83 5.51 19.91
N ALA A 149 4.59 5.49 20.41
CA ALA A 149 4.30 5.28 21.84
C ALA A 149 4.63 3.85 22.31
N ALA A 150 4.41 2.83 21.47
CA ALA A 150 4.82 1.46 21.75
C ALA A 150 6.35 1.31 21.74
N MET A 151 7.05 1.99 20.83
CA MET A 151 8.53 2.02 20.81
C MET A 151 9.11 2.76 22.03
N ALA A 152 8.47 3.86 22.45
CA ALA A 152 8.85 4.61 23.66
C ALA A 152 8.55 3.84 24.95
N ALA A 153 7.46 3.09 25.02
CA ALA A 153 7.14 2.22 26.15
C ALA A 153 8.11 1.02 26.25
N ALA A 154 8.52 0.45 25.10
CA ALA A 154 9.54 -0.60 25.06
C ALA A 154 10.93 -0.09 25.46
N ALA A 155 11.28 1.15 25.12
CA ALA A 155 12.53 1.79 25.56
C ALA A 155 12.54 2.16 27.05
N SER A 156 11.36 2.29 27.68
CA SER A 156 11.21 2.65 29.10
C SER A 156 11.06 1.43 30.03
N GLY A 157 11.02 0.22 29.48
CA GLY A 157 10.71 -1.03 30.19
C GLY A 157 11.87 -1.73 30.89
N ALA A 158 12.97 -1.04 31.20
CA ALA A 158 14.02 -1.60 32.04
C ALA A 158 13.76 -1.23 33.51
N ALA A 159 13.21 -2.21 34.26
CA ALA A 159 13.24 -2.39 35.72
C ALA A 159 11.87 -2.45 36.41
N SER A 160 11.35 -3.67 36.60
CA SER A 160 11.13 -4.23 37.94
C SER A 160 10.70 -5.70 37.83
N VAL A 161 11.67 -6.57 38.09
CA VAL A 161 11.46 -7.97 38.44
C VAL A 161 10.96 -8.00 39.88
N GLN A 162 9.78 -8.56 40.15
CA GLN A 162 9.55 -9.29 41.39
C GLN A 162 8.69 -10.53 41.14
N ASN A 163 9.43 -11.64 41.06
CA ASN A 163 9.00 -13.01 41.23
C ASN A 163 8.62 -13.27 42.69
N SER A 164 7.53 -13.99 42.96
CA SER A 164 7.28 -14.63 44.27
C SER A 164 6.34 -15.83 44.08
N VAL A 165 6.95 -17.01 44.01
CA VAL A 165 6.35 -18.33 44.25
C VAL A 165 6.62 -18.73 45.70
N SER A 166 5.63 -19.33 46.38
CA SER A 166 5.77 -20.60 47.14
C SER A 166 4.63 -20.82 48.16
N ASP A 167 3.89 -21.90 47.91
CA ASP A 167 3.45 -22.98 48.82
C ASP A 167 2.45 -22.85 49.99
N THR A 168 1.75 -23.98 50.15
CA THR A 168 0.56 -24.42 50.92
C THR A 168 0.90 -24.82 52.40
N PRO A 169 0.02 -25.30 53.34
CA PRO A 169 -1.24 -26.09 53.17
C PRO A 169 -2.43 -25.98 54.18
N SER A 170 -3.56 -26.59 53.76
CA SER A 170 -4.60 -27.41 54.45
C SER A 170 -5.26 -26.95 55.78
N VAL A 171 -6.61 -26.94 55.86
CA VAL A 171 -7.49 -27.87 56.65
C VAL A 171 -8.94 -27.83 56.10
N ALA A 172 -9.58 -29.00 56.05
CA ALA A 172 -10.92 -29.33 55.56
C ALA A 172 -12.10 -28.89 56.46
N THR A 173 -13.34 -28.91 55.92
CA THR A 173 -14.51 -29.58 56.53
C THR A 173 -15.62 -29.86 55.49
N VAL A 174 -16.24 -31.02 55.68
CA VAL A 174 -17.19 -31.82 54.88
C VAL A 174 -18.66 -31.35 55.03
N VAL A 175 -19.53 -31.68 54.05
CA VAL A 175 -20.92 -32.24 54.17
C VAL A 175 -21.55 -32.16 52.75
N ALA A 176 -21.59 -33.24 51.96
CA ALA A 176 -22.52 -34.38 51.90
C ALA A 176 -23.79 -34.15 51.02
N ALA A 177 -23.98 -35.11 50.10
CA ALA A 177 -24.91 -35.31 48.96
C ALA A 177 -26.38 -35.69 49.39
N PRO A 178 -27.39 -36.02 48.52
CA PRO A 178 -27.29 -36.57 47.14
C PRO A 178 -28.36 -36.23 46.04
N ARG A 179 -27.97 -36.67 44.83
CA ARG A 179 -28.61 -37.05 43.52
C ARG A 179 -30.10 -37.52 43.54
N PRO A 180 -30.85 -37.64 42.39
CA PRO A 180 -30.40 -38.34 41.16
C PRO A 180 -30.99 -38.04 39.74
N VAL A 181 -30.26 -38.60 38.75
CA VAL A 181 -30.58 -39.14 37.39
C VAL A 181 -31.45 -38.38 36.37
N VAL A 182 -30.97 -38.26 35.11
CA VAL A 182 -31.42 -39.02 33.91
C VAL A 182 -30.32 -39.01 32.83
N GLN A 183 -30.16 -40.14 32.14
CA GLN A 183 -29.27 -40.45 31.01
C GLN A 183 -30.14 -40.76 29.77
N SER A 184 -29.77 -40.31 28.57
CA SER A 184 -30.06 -40.95 27.26
C SER A 184 -29.51 -40.09 26.11
N THR A 185 -28.47 -40.48 25.35
CA THR A 185 -28.37 -41.42 24.19
C THR A 185 -28.85 -40.89 22.83
N ALA A 186 -27.89 -40.64 21.91
CA ALA A 186 -27.84 -40.92 20.45
C ALA A 186 -26.77 -39.97 19.81
N ALA A 187 -25.64 -40.37 19.21
CA ALA A 187 -25.38 -41.24 18.03
C ALA A 187 -25.99 -40.61 16.74
N SER A 188 -25.32 -40.34 15.61
CA SER A 188 -23.97 -40.66 15.09
C SER A 188 -23.62 -39.78 13.85
N SER A 189 -22.31 -39.58 13.62
CA SER A 189 -21.54 -39.64 12.34
C SER A 189 -22.05 -39.05 11.01
N ILE A 190 -21.25 -38.14 10.44
CA ILE A 190 -20.93 -37.97 8.99
C ILE A 190 -19.53 -37.31 8.95
N ASP A 191 -18.42 -38.04 8.80
CA ASP A 191 -17.71 -38.49 7.58
C ASP A 191 -17.39 -37.46 6.48
N SER A 192 -16.12 -37.53 6.03
CA SER A 192 -15.51 -37.04 4.79
C SER A 192 -15.10 -35.56 4.64
N GLY A 193 -13.78 -35.29 4.65
CA GLY A 193 -13.17 -34.08 4.08
C GLY A 193 -11.66 -33.95 4.33
N PRO A 194 -10.81 -33.71 3.31
CA PRO A 194 -9.37 -33.90 3.39
C PRO A 194 -8.64 -32.79 4.14
N THR A 195 -7.60 -33.20 4.86
CA THR A 195 -6.59 -32.33 5.49
C THR A 195 -5.82 -31.50 4.47
N ALA A 196 -5.75 -30.21 4.78
CA ALA A 196 -4.63 -29.30 4.56
C ALA A 196 -4.29 -28.90 3.10
N PHE A 197 -5.05 -27.95 2.57
CA PHE A 197 -4.40 -26.84 1.86
C PHE A 197 -4.05 -25.79 2.91
N ALA A 198 -2.75 -25.55 3.08
CA ALA A 198 -2.24 -24.46 3.90
C ALA A 198 -2.83 -23.14 3.40
N SER A 199 -3.84 -22.65 4.13
CA SER A 199 -4.26 -21.26 4.08
C SER A 199 -3.09 -20.44 4.63
N LEU A 200 -2.19 -20.05 3.74
CA LEU A 200 -1.28 -18.94 4.01
C LEU A 200 -2.18 -17.70 4.03
N THR A 201 -2.45 -17.20 5.24
CA THR A 201 -3.09 -15.91 5.42
C THR A 201 -2.29 -14.86 4.65
N SER A 202 -2.95 -13.83 4.12
CA SER A 202 -2.34 -12.77 3.32
C SER A 202 -1.10 -12.13 3.96
N ASP A 203 -1.00 -12.21 5.30
CA ASP A 203 0.16 -11.81 6.09
C ASP A 203 1.43 -12.62 5.77
N GLN A 204 1.31 -13.93 5.55
CA GLN A 204 2.45 -14.79 5.24
C GLN A 204 2.99 -14.54 3.82
N VAL A 205 2.11 -14.15 2.89
CA VAL A 205 2.51 -13.77 1.52
C VAL A 205 3.20 -12.41 1.55
N LEU A 206 2.67 -11.45 2.31
CA LEU A 206 3.29 -10.13 2.49
C LEU A 206 4.67 -10.25 3.16
N LEU A 207 4.79 -11.08 4.20
CA LEU A 207 6.02 -11.28 4.95
C LEU A 207 7.06 -12.08 4.14
N SER A 208 6.64 -13.06 3.35
CA SER A 208 7.51 -13.80 2.43
C SER A 208 8.06 -12.90 1.32
N LEU A 209 7.24 -11.98 0.78
CA LEU A 209 7.67 -11.02 -0.23
C LEU A 209 8.66 -10.00 0.35
N LEU A 210 8.44 -9.54 1.58
CA LEU A 210 9.33 -8.60 2.27
C LEU A 210 10.68 -9.23 2.63
N SER A 211 10.68 -10.51 3.02
CA SER A 211 11.90 -11.26 3.34
C SER A 211 12.79 -11.50 2.11
N GLN A 212 12.19 -11.82 0.95
CA GLN A 212 12.92 -12.05 -0.30
C GLN A 212 13.62 -10.78 -0.83
N MET A 213 13.12 -9.59 -0.50
CA MET A 213 13.73 -8.31 -0.89
C MET A 213 14.98 -7.96 -0.07
N SER A 214 15.07 -8.38 1.20
CA SER A 214 16.26 -8.15 2.03
C SER A 214 17.48 -8.92 1.52
N THR A 215 17.28 -10.10 0.94
CA THR A 215 18.35 -10.89 0.33
C THR A 215 18.79 -10.40 -1.05
N ALA A 216 17.94 -9.63 -1.75
CA ALA A 216 18.25 -9.09 -3.08
C ALA A 216 19.00 -7.75 -3.02
N ALA A 217 18.79 -6.95 -1.97
CA ALA A 217 19.50 -5.69 -1.75
C ALA A 217 21.01 -5.92 -1.52
N ALA A 218 21.39 -6.98 -0.79
CA ALA A 218 22.79 -7.31 -0.49
C ALA A 218 23.61 -7.81 -1.70
N ARG A 219 22.98 -8.09 -2.86
CA ARG A 219 23.68 -8.55 -4.07
C ARG A 219 23.89 -7.46 -5.12
N ARG A 220 23.37 -6.24 -4.90
CA ARG A 220 23.43 -5.15 -5.89
C ARG A 220 24.55 -4.13 -5.64
N GLU A 221 25.21 -4.18 -4.49
CA GLU A 221 26.31 -3.24 -4.19
C GLU A 221 27.62 -3.61 -4.91
N ASP A 222 27.83 -4.87 -5.31
CA ASP A 222 29.07 -5.29 -6.00
C ASP A 222 29.06 -5.06 -7.53
N ASP A 223 27.89 -4.85 -8.16
CA ASP A 223 27.76 -4.75 -9.63
C ASP A 223 27.82 -3.32 -10.20
N ASP A 224 27.74 -2.28 -9.35
CA ASP A 224 27.68 -0.88 -9.80
C ASP A 224 29.08 -0.28 -10.08
N ASP A 225 30.13 -0.79 -9.44
CA ASP A 225 31.51 -0.29 -9.63
C ASP A 225 32.10 -0.68 -11.00
N THR A 226 31.70 -1.81 -11.57
CA THR A 226 32.22 -2.30 -12.86
C THR A 226 31.66 -1.49 -14.05
N LYS A 227 30.41 -1.02 -13.97
CA LYS A 227 29.75 -0.27 -15.06
C LYS A 227 30.17 1.20 -15.15
N LYS A 228 30.75 1.76 -14.10
CA LYS A 228 31.23 3.15 -14.09
C LYS A 228 32.57 3.30 -14.83
N SER A 229 33.41 2.26 -14.80
CA SER A 229 34.71 2.22 -15.48
C SER A 229 34.59 2.15 -17.01
N GLU A 230 33.60 1.43 -17.54
CA GLU A 230 33.45 1.29 -19.00
C GLU A 230 32.95 2.59 -19.66
N ARG A 231 32.02 3.32 -19.03
CA ARG A 231 31.50 4.59 -19.58
C ARG A 231 32.52 5.73 -19.65
N GLN A 232 33.52 5.75 -18.77
CA GLN A 232 34.58 6.76 -18.84
C GLN A 232 35.57 6.50 -19.99
N THR A 233 35.68 5.26 -20.45
CA THR A 233 36.62 4.88 -21.51
C THR A 233 36.09 5.28 -22.88
N ASP A 234 34.78 5.11 -23.12
CA ASP A 234 34.13 5.48 -24.39
C ASP A 234 34.08 7.00 -24.63
N GLN A 235 33.89 7.78 -23.56
CA GLN A 235 33.82 9.24 -23.68
C GLN A 235 35.17 9.86 -24.08
N LYS A 236 36.29 9.26 -23.65
CA LYS A 236 37.64 9.71 -23.98
C LYS A 236 38.05 9.36 -25.42
N ILE A 237 37.45 8.34 -26.03
CA ILE A 237 37.73 7.94 -27.42
C ILE A 237 36.98 8.85 -28.40
N GLN A 238 35.76 9.29 -28.07
CA GLN A 238 34.99 10.20 -28.93
C GLN A 238 35.56 11.64 -28.96
N GLU A 239 36.06 12.16 -27.85
CA GLU A 239 36.67 13.50 -27.84
C GLU A 239 37.98 13.57 -28.64
N ASN A 240 38.72 12.47 -28.74
CA ASN A 240 39.97 12.43 -29.49
C ASN A 240 39.74 12.30 -31.01
N ALA A 241 38.62 11.72 -31.44
CA ALA A 241 38.27 11.58 -32.86
C ALA A 241 37.84 12.92 -33.51
N VAL A 242 37.25 13.83 -32.74
CA VAL A 242 36.81 15.15 -33.23
C VAL A 242 37.99 16.09 -33.51
N ARG A 243 39.14 15.88 -32.86
CA ARG A 243 40.31 16.76 -32.99
C ARG A 243 41.20 16.50 -34.21
N VAL A 244 41.00 15.38 -34.92
CA VAL A 244 41.86 14.96 -36.05
C VAL A 244 41.25 15.30 -37.42
N GLY A 245 39.97 15.69 -37.48
CA GLY A 245 39.24 15.94 -38.74
C GLY A 245 39.29 17.39 -39.28
N THR A 246 40.07 18.28 -38.67
CA THR A 246 40.23 19.67 -39.13
C THR A 246 41.72 20.04 -39.20
N GLY A 247 42.36 19.60 -40.28
CA GLY A 247 43.72 19.92 -40.66
C GLY A 247 43.91 19.73 -42.15
#